data_AF-A0A091IV72-F1
#
_entry.id   AF-A0A091IV72-F1
#
_cell.length_a   1.000
_cell.length_b   1.000
_cell.length_c   1.000
_cell.angle_alpha   90.00
_cell.angle_beta   90.00
_cell.angle_gamma   90.00
#
_symmetry.space_group_name_H-M   'P 1'
#
loop_
_entity.id
_entity.type
_entity.pdbx_description
1 polymer ?
#
loop_
_entity_poly.entity_id
_entity_poly.type
_entity_poly.pdbx_seq_one_letter_code
_entity_poly.pdbx_strand_id
1 'polypeptide(L)'
;ILRLVRRQASTVRCFSFGMGPRACRRLLKGMAKVSRGRAEFLSPAERLQPKLIKSLKKAIEPAVSDITIDWYVPDSMEALLSPTELPALYPGDRLVSYCVLYSIDRFRNR
;
A
#
# COMPACT_ATOMS: atom_id res chain seq x y z
N ILE A 1 -10.64 -9.43 9.79
CA ILE A 1 -9.70 -8.30 10.03
C ILE A 1 -8.98 -7.80 8.77
N LEU A 2 -8.32 -8.64 7.96
CA LEU A 2 -7.61 -8.18 6.75
C LEU A 2 -8.48 -7.40 5.76
N ARG A 3 -9.75 -7.80 5.59
CA ARG A 3 -10.71 -7.07 4.75
C ARG A 3 -11.00 -5.65 5.26
N LEU A 4 -11.07 -5.48 6.59
CA LEU A 4 -11.28 -4.18 7.22
C LEU A 4 -10.04 -3.29 7.03
N VAL A 5 -8.84 -3.84 7.30
CA VAL A 5 -7.58 -3.13 7.09
C VAL A 5 -7.43 -2.71 5.62
N ARG A 6 -7.83 -3.56 4.67
CA ARG A 6 -7.83 -3.21 3.24
C ARG A 6 -8.73 -2.02 2.92
N ARG A 7 -9.93 -1.97 3.50
CA ARG A 7 -10.86 -0.86 3.31
C ARG A 7 -10.36 0.45 3.88
N GLN A 8 -9.48 0.41 4.87
CA GLN A 8 -8.89 1.58 5.53
C GLN A 8 -7.42 1.78 5.18
N ALA A 9 -6.92 1.14 4.12
CA ALA A 9 -5.50 1.15 3.77
C ALA A 9 -5.00 2.52 3.26
N SER A 10 -5.91 3.44 2.94
CA SER A 10 -5.62 4.84 2.59
C SER A 10 -5.39 5.71 3.82
N THR A 11 -5.99 5.37 4.98
CA THR A 11 -6.00 6.21 6.18
C THR A 11 -5.23 5.60 7.35
N VAL A 12 -5.01 4.28 7.35
CA VAL A 12 -4.41 3.55 8.47
C VAL A 12 -3.23 2.70 8.02
N ARG A 13 -2.14 2.81 8.79
CA ARG A 13 -1.00 1.89 8.73
C ARG A 13 -0.93 1.01 9.98
N CYS A 14 -0.77 -0.29 9.78
CA CYS A 14 -0.62 -1.27 10.86
C CYS A 14 0.84 -1.69 11.04
N PHE A 15 1.41 -1.38 12.21
CA PHE A 15 2.70 -1.90 12.66
C PHE A 15 2.44 -3.00 13.68
N SER A 16 2.91 -4.22 13.41
CA SER A 16 2.57 -5.40 14.19
C SER A 16 3.80 -6.10 14.72
N PHE A 17 3.67 -6.68 15.92
CA PHE A 17 4.77 -7.33 16.63
C PHE A 17 4.37 -8.77 16.98
N GLY A 18 4.99 -9.73 16.31
CA GLY A 18 4.81 -11.15 16.59
C GLY A 18 5.75 -11.58 17.71
N MET A 19 5.19 -11.86 18.89
CA MET A 19 5.94 -12.33 20.05
C MET A 19 5.94 -13.86 20.11
N GLY A 20 7.13 -14.45 20.10
CA GLY A 20 7.32 -15.89 20.28
C GLY A 20 6.88 -16.75 19.09
N PRO A 21 7.04 -18.08 19.20
CA PRO A 21 6.86 -19.02 18.10
C PRO A 21 5.38 -19.23 17.71
N ARG A 22 4.43 -18.94 18.61
CA ARG A 22 2.99 -19.14 18.39
C ARG A 22 2.31 -17.96 17.67
N ALA A 23 3.01 -16.86 17.42
CA ALA A 23 2.43 -15.71 16.72
C ALA A 23 2.08 -16.07 15.26
N CYS A 24 0.87 -15.72 14.83
CA CYS A 24 0.41 -15.98 13.46
C CYS A 24 1.12 -15.06 12.44
N ARG A 25 2.29 -15.50 11.96
CA ARG A 25 3.13 -14.72 11.03
C ARG A 25 2.40 -14.33 9.74
N ARG A 26 1.57 -15.24 9.20
CA ARG A 26 0.80 -15.00 7.97
C ARG A 26 -0.18 -13.84 8.14
N LEU A 27 -0.86 -13.77 9.27
CA LEU A 27 -1.81 -12.69 9.56
C LEU A 27 -1.10 -11.35 9.73
N LEU A 28 -0.06 -11.29 10.59
CA LEU A 28 0.65 -10.04 10.88
C LEU A 28 1.34 -9.47 9.62
N LYS A 29 2.00 -10.34 8.83
CA LYS A 29 2.54 -9.94 7.53
C LYS A 29 1.46 -9.49 6.56
N GLY A 30 0.31 -10.16 6.55
CA GLY A 30 -0.85 -9.79 5.73
C GLY A 30 -1.38 -8.39 6.08
N MET A 31 -1.52 -8.09 7.38
CA MET A 31 -1.95 -6.77 7.85
C MET A 31 -0.96 -5.69 7.43
N ALA A 32 0.32 -5.89 7.73
CA ALA A 32 1.38 -4.95 7.36
C ALA A 32 1.46 -4.71 5.85
N LYS A 33 1.32 -5.76 5.03
CA LYS A 33 1.34 -5.65 3.56
C LYS A 33 0.18 -4.81 3.04
N VAL A 34 -1.03 -5.05 3.54
CA VAL A 34 -2.24 -4.35 3.06
C VAL A 34 -2.25 -2.88 3.50
N SER A 35 -1.75 -2.59 4.70
CA SER A 35 -1.72 -1.24 5.25
C SER A 35 -0.43 -0.46 4.99
N ARG A 36 0.52 -0.99 4.19
CA ARG A 36 1.89 -0.42 4.02
C ARG A 36 2.62 -0.13 5.34
N GLY A 37 2.38 -0.96 6.34
CA GLY A 37 3.07 -0.92 7.61
C GLY A 37 4.22 -1.92 7.66
N ARG A 38 4.57 -2.39 8.86
CA ARG A 38 5.62 -3.39 9.05
C ARG A 38 5.20 -4.45 10.06
N ALA A 39 5.65 -5.67 9.85
CA ALA A 39 5.51 -6.76 10.81
C ALA A 39 6.90 -7.12 11.33
N GLU A 40 7.12 -6.90 12.61
CA GLU A 40 8.35 -7.24 13.32
C GLU A 40 8.13 -8.54 14.10
N PHE A 41 9.12 -9.43 14.11
CA PHE A 41 9.08 -10.69 14.84
C PHE A 41 10.28 -10.75 15.76
N LEU A 42 10.06 -11.18 17.01
CA LEU A 42 11.11 -11.24 18.01
C LEU A 42 11.53 -12.69 18.25
N SER A 43 12.85 -12.92 18.25
CA SER A 43 13.43 -14.10 18.86
C SER A 43 13.45 -13.96 20.39
N PRO A 44 13.52 -15.06 21.16
CA PRO A 44 13.52 -15.02 22.62
C PRO A 44 14.63 -14.15 23.25
N ALA A 45 15.76 -13.97 22.56
CA ALA A 45 16.90 -13.19 23.03
C ALA A 45 16.86 -11.72 22.54
N GLU A 46 15.94 -11.36 21.64
CA GLU A 46 15.86 -10.03 21.08
C GLU A 46 15.05 -9.06 21.95
N ARG A 47 15.57 -7.85 22.11
CA ARG A 47 14.86 -6.75 22.78
C ARG A 47 13.77 -6.17 21.89
N LEU A 48 12.61 -5.86 22.46
CA LEU A 48 11.49 -5.22 21.76
C LEU A 48 11.74 -3.74 21.48
N GLN A 49 12.38 -3.02 22.40
CA GLN A 49 12.48 -1.56 22.35
C GLN A 49 13.09 -1.05 21.03
N PRO A 50 14.20 -1.61 20.51
CA PRO A 50 14.76 -1.16 19.23
C PRO A 50 13.80 -1.33 18.05
N LYS A 51 13.06 -2.45 18.00
CA LYS A 51 12.08 -2.73 16.92
C LYS A 51 10.86 -1.82 17.03
N LEU A 52 10.43 -1.52 18.25
CA LEU A 52 9.33 -0.60 18.52
C LEU A 52 9.68 0.82 18.08
N ILE A 53 10.83 1.35 18.51
CA ILE A 53 11.29 2.69 18.12
C ILE A 53 11.49 2.78 16.61
N LYS A 54 12.06 1.76 15.97
CA LYS A 54 12.20 1.70 14.50
C LYS A 54 10.84 1.79 13.79
N SER A 55 9.84 1.05 14.29
CA SER A 55 8.49 1.06 13.73
C SER A 55 7.80 2.40 13.95
N LEU A 56 7.95 3.02 15.13
CA LEU A 56 7.40 4.34 15.43
C LEU A 56 8.01 5.41 14.53
N LYS A 57 9.33 5.42 14.37
CA LYS A 57 10.01 6.32 13.41
C LYS A 57 9.42 6.18 12.01
N LYS A 58 9.23 4.95 11.52
CA LYS A 58 8.60 4.68 10.22
C LYS A 58 7.12 5.12 10.17
N ALA A 59 6.39 5.03 11.29
CA ALA A 59 4.98 5.39 11.40
C ALA A 59 4.72 6.90 11.38
N ILE A 60 5.72 7.72 11.71
CA ILE A 60 5.64 9.19 11.66
C ILE A 60 6.30 9.80 10.44
N GLU A 61 6.93 8.99 9.59
CA GLU A 61 7.48 9.49 8.32
C GLU A 61 6.37 10.11 7.46
N PRO A 62 6.68 11.22 6.78
CA PRO A 62 5.73 11.88 5.89
C PRO A 62 5.32 10.95 4.74
N ALA A 63 4.14 11.21 4.18
CA ALA A 63 3.61 10.49 3.04
C ALA A 63 3.29 11.46 1.91
N VAL A 64 3.48 11.01 0.67
CA VAL A 64 2.80 11.60 -0.49
C VAL A 64 1.47 10.87 -0.62
N SER A 65 0.37 11.56 -0.38
CA SER A 65 -1.00 11.03 -0.54
C SER A 65 -1.69 11.63 -1.77
N ASP A 66 -2.91 11.17 -2.05
CA ASP A 66 -3.80 11.76 -3.06
C ASP A 66 -3.16 11.87 -4.45
N ILE A 67 -2.48 10.79 -4.84
CA ILE A 67 -1.74 10.70 -6.10
C ILE A 67 -2.73 10.50 -7.24
N THR A 68 -2.69 11.38 -8.23
CA THR A 68 -3.38 11.25 -9.52
C THR A 68 -2.35 11.09 -10.64
N ILE A 69 -2.72 10.34 -11.68
CA ILE A 69 -1.91 10.21 -12.90
C ILE A 69 -2.83 10.56 -14.07
N ASP A 70 -2.54 11.71 -14.69
CA ASP A 70 -3.27 12.18 -15.86
C ASP A 70 -2.51 11.79 -17.13
N TRP A 71 -3.20 11.08 -18.02
CA TRP A 71 -2.65 10.63 -19.30
C TRP A 71 -3.16 11.54 -20.41
N TYR A 72 -2.24 12.25 -21.06
CA TYR A 72 -2.55 13.03 -22.25
C TYR A 72 -2.53 12.12 -23.47
N VAL A 73 -3.71 11.79 -23.97
CA VAL A 73 -3.93 10.94 -25.15
C VAL A 73 -4.80 11.68 -26.16
N PRO A 74 -4.78 11.31 -27.46
CA PRO A 74 -5.68 11.92 -28.45
C PRO A 74 -7.16 11.71 -28.11
N ASP A 75 -8.03 12.61 -28.59
CA ASP A 75 -9.50 12.57 -28.36
C ASP A 75 -10.21 11.30 -28.85
N SER A 76 -9.53 10.49 -29.66
CA SER A 76 -9.99 9.19 -30.16
C SER A 76 -9.60 8.02 -29.26
N MET A 77 -8.91 8.27 -28.14
CA MET A 77 -8.33 7.24 -27.29
C MET A 77 -8.63 7.50 -25.81
N GLU A 78 -8.79 6.42 -25.05
CA GLU A 78 -8.89 6.47 -23.59
C GLU A 78 -7.83 5.58 -22.94
N ALA A 79 -7.40 5.98 -21.74
CA ALA A 79 -6.42 5.27 -20.93
C ALA A 79 -7.09 4.67 -19.69
N LEU A 80 -7.16 3.33 -19.60
CA LEU A 80 -7.66 2.63 -18.41
C LEU A 80 -6.51 2.35 -17.45
N LEU A 81 -6.45 3.12 -16.36
CA LEU A 81 -5.44 2.98 -15.32
C LEU A 81 -5.66 1.73 -14.45
N SER A 82 -4.58 1.03 -14.17
CA SER A 82 -4.52 -0.07 -13.19
C SER A 82 -3.24 -0.01 -12.35
N PRO A 83 -3.34 0.07 -11.01
CA PRO A 83 -4.58 0.03 -10.22
C PRO A 83 -5.37 1.34 -10.28
N THR A 84 -6.70 1.25 -10.17
CA THR A 84 -7.61 2.41 -10.18
C THR A 84 -7.42 3.33 -8.98
N GLU A 85 -7.09 2.75 -7.81
CA GLU A 85 -6.77 3.49 -6.60
C GLU A 85 -5.26 3.49 -6.38
N LEU A 86 -4.66 4.66 -6.45
CA LEU A 86 -3.25 4.85 -6.15
C LEU A 86 -3.05 5.08 -4.66
N PRO A 87 -2.09 4.39 -4.04
CA PRO A 87 -1.86 4.56 -2.63
C PRO A 87 -0.90 5.67 -2.24
N ALA A 88 -0.95 6.04 -0.97
CA ALA A 88 0.10 6.86 -0.37
C ALA A 88 1.49 6.20 -0.45
N LEU A 89 2.51 7.01 -0.67
CA LEU A 89 3.92 6.62 -0.75
C LEU A 89 4.71 7.17 0.42
N TYR A 90 5.49 6.31 1.06
CA TYR A 90 6.43 6.65 2.12
C TYR A 90 7.87 6.63 1.60
N PRO A 91 8.83 7.22 2.34
CA PRO A 91 10.24 7.14 1.98
C PRO A 91 10.70 5.70 1.69
N GLY A 92 11.22 5.49 0.47
CA GLY A 92 11.68 4.19 -0.03
C GLY A 92 10.61 3.31 -0.67
N ASP A 93 9.35 3.73 -0.71
CA ASP A 93 8.31 3.01 -1.46
C ASP A 93 8.46 3.24 -2.97
N ARG A 94 7.87 2.33 -3.76
CA ARG A 94 7.81 2.43 -5.22
C ARG A 94 6.39 2.15 -5.71
N LEU A 95 5.82 3.09 -6.45
CA LEU A 95 4.56 2.90 -7.17
C LEU A 95 4.87 2.48 -8.61
N VAL A 96 4.22 1.43 -9.07
CA VAL A 96 4.20 1.03 -10.47
C VAL A 96 2.75 0.96 -10.89
N SER A 97 2.39 1.73 -11.90
CA SER A 97 1.05 1.75 -12.49
C SER A 97 1.15 1.41 -13.98
N TYR A 98 0.10 0.78 -14.50
CA TYR A 98 -0.03 0.42 -15.90
C TYR A 98 -1.29 1.08 -16.45
N CYS A 99 -1.31 1.40 -17.73
CA CYS A 99 -2.52 1.80 -18.42
C CYS A 99 -2.69 0.99 -19.69
N VAL A 100 -3.93 0.68 -20.03
CA VAL A 100 -4.30 0.14 -21.34
C VAL A 100 -4.89 1.26 -22.15
N LEU A 101 -4.30 1.53 -23.31
CA LEU A 101 -4.81 2.52 -24.24
C LEU A 101 -5.72 1.85 -25.26
N TYR A 102 -6.91 2.41 -25.50
CA TYR A 102 -7.85 1.86 -26.47
C TYR A 102 -8.59 2.96 -27.24
N SER A 103 -8.91 2.70 -28.51
CA SER A 103 -9.66 3.65 -29.35
C SER A 103 -11.14 3.64 -28.99
N ILE A 104 -11.71 4.84 -28.86
CA ILE A 104 -13.13 5.08 -28.61
C ILE A 104 -13.92 5.51 -29.85
N ASP A 105 -13.28 5.55 -31.03
CA ASP A 105 -13.93 5.94 -32.29
C ASP A 105 -15.17 5.10 -32.60
N ARG A 106 -15.19 3.84 -32.16
CA ARG A 106 -16.32 2.91 -32.34
C ARG A 106 -17.55 3.26 -31.49
N PHE A 107 -17.40 4.07 -30.43
CA PHE A 107 -18.49 4.42 -29.51
C PHE A 107 -19.11 5.79 -29.80
N ARG A 108 -18.45 6.67 -30.58
CA ARG A 108 -18.95 8.03 -30.89
C ARG A 108 -19.97 8.11 -32.04
N ASN A 109 -20.19 7.02 -32.78
CA ASN A 109 -21.09 6.96 -33.95
C ASN A 109 -22.53 6.48 -33.63
N ARG A 110 -23.07 6.78 -32.43
CA ARG A 110 -24.48 6.57 -32.09
C ARG A 110 -25.10 7.80 -31.47
#